data_AF-A0A096AZU7-F1
#
_entry.id   AF-A0A096AZU7-F1
#
_cell.length_a   1.000
_cell.length_b   1.000
_cell.length_c   1.000
_cell.angle_alpha   90.00
_cell.angle_beta   90.00
_cell.angle_gamma   90.00
#
_symmetry.space_group_name_H-M   'P 1'
#
loop_
_entity.id
_entity.type
_entity.pdbx_description
1 polymer ?
#
loop_
_entity_poly.entity_id
_entity_poly.type
_entity_poly.pdbx_seq_one_letter_code
_entity_poly.pdbx_strand_id
1 'polypeptide(L)'
;MELGGVWYRLDPAAISAIRYRAIYGESILETLNRGIPPKKLEGKLLRMCHLMIPAADRPELLVLARQARRDGAFLVKGLKARDALLEPDIELDGPPDEESSEEPFDEYRLLAALTLVGMDLSLLHELPILHVIGVLRRLNMLQDTERKHYRPLTDKEMSNLYPRPKKKAAPRGGAGG
;
A
#
# COMPACT_ATOMS: atom_id res chain seq x y z
N MET A 1 5.22 4.28 19.35
CA MET A 1 3.83 4.65 19.72
C MET A 1 3.68 4.51 21.22
N GLU A 2 3.29 5.57 21.90
CA GLU A 2 2.99 5.52 23.34
C GLU A 2 1.53 5.17 23.58
N LEU A 3 1.24 4.21 24.47
CA LEU A 3 -0.09 3.82 24.93
C LEU A 3 -0.12 3.71 26.45
N GLY A 4 -0.98 4.48 27.11
CA GLY A 4 -1.13 4.42 28.56
C GLY A 4 0.19 4.61 29.34
N GLY A 5 1.10 5.46 28.84
CA GLY A 5 2.41 5.73 29.44
C GLY A 5 3.53 4.75 29.06
N VAL A 6 3.27 3.75 28.22
CA VAL A 6 4.27 2.78 27.76
C VAL A 6 4.57 3.00 26.29
N TRP A 7 5.85 3.08 25.94
CA TRP A 7 6.28 3.25 24.55
C TRP A 7 6.54 1.91 23.87
N TYR A 8 5.94 1.72 22.69
CA TYR A 8 6.08 0.56 21.83
C TYR A 8 6.71 0.93 20.49
N ARG A 9 7.73 0.20 20.05
CA ARG A 9 8.23 0.29 18.67
C ARG A 9 7.22 -0.43 17.76
N LEU A 10 6.70 0.30 16.78
CA LEU A 10 5.88 -0.30 15.72
C LEU A 10 6.76 -0.51 14.49
N ASP A 11 6.68 -1.70 13.94
CA ASP A 11 7.40 -2.14 12.75
C ASP A 11 6.39 -2.72 11.74
N PRO A 12 6.16 -2.05 10.59
CA PRO A 12 5.30 -2.57 9.53
C PRO A 12 5.78 -3.89 8.92
N ALA A 13 7.07 -4.22 9.00
CA ALA A 13 7.59 -5.51 8.55
C ALA A 13 7.32 -6.65 9.55
N ALA A 14 7.07 -6.31 10.83
CA ALA A 14 6.73 -7.32 11.84
C ALA A 14 5.37 -7.98 11.60
N ILE A 15 4.45 -7.29 10.90
CA ILE A 15 3.15 -7.79 10.50
C ILE A 15 3.22 -8.45 9.13
N SER A 16 3.36 -9.78 9.12
CA SER A 16 3.11 -10.55 7.90
C SER A 16 1.60 -10.73 7.69
N ALA A 17 1.12 -10.44 6.48
CA ALA A 17 -0.23 -10.74 6.00
C ALA A 17 -0.70 -12.14 6.40
N ILE A 18 0.19 -13.11 6.14
CA ILE A 18 -0.06 -14.53 6.33
C ILE A 18 -0.18 -14.84 7.81
N ARG A 19 0.68 -14.22 8.65
CA ARG A 19 0.58 -14.36 10.11
C ARG A 19 -0.69 -13.75 10.66
N TYR A 20 -1.09 -12.57 10.18
CA TYR A 20 -2.35 -11.96 10.57
C TYR A 20 -3.53 -12.88 10.23
N ARG A 21 -3.57 -13.40 9.00
CA ARG A 21 -4.62 -14.31 8.55
C ARG A 21 -4.61 -15.64 9.29
N ALA A 22 -3.44 -16.19 9.59
CA ALA A 22 -3.31 -17.42 10.38
C ALA A 22 -3.85 -17.24 11.82
N ILE A 23 -3.67 -16.06 12.42
CA ILE A 23 -4.12 -15.78 13.79
C ILE A 23 -5.61 -15.41 13.83
N TYR A 24 -6.09 -14.59 12.90
CA TYR A 24 -7.43 -13.98 12.96
C TYR A 24 -8.41 -14.50 11.92
N GLY A 25 -7.99 -15.35 10.99
CA GLY A 25 -8.84 -15.96 9.96
C GLY A 25 -9.29 -15.01 8.84
N GLU A 26 -8.68 -13.83 8.74
CA GLU A 26 -9.10 -12.77 7.82
C GLU A 26 -7.90 -12.00 7.23
N SER A 27 -8.10 -11.40 6.06
CA SER A 27 -7.09 -10.57 5.41
C SER A 27 -7.01 -9.20 6.08
N ILE A 28 -5.82 -8.82 6.56
CA ILE A 28 -5.59 -7.46 7.08
C ILE A 28 -5.68 -6.43 5.95
N LEU A 29 -5.15 -6.73 4.76
CA LEU A 29 -5.16 -5.80 3.64
C LEU A 29 -6.59 -5.53 3.15
N GLU A 30 -7.38 -6.57 2.90
CA GLU A 30 -8.77 -6.40 2.50
C GLU A 30 -9.59 -5.69 3.58
N THR A 31 -9.34 -6.02 4.85
CA THR A 31 -10.02 -5.39 5.98
C THR A 31 -9.74 -3.89 6.03
N LEU A 32 -8.50 -3.47 5.77
CA LEU A 32 -8.13 -2.07 5.79
C LEU A 32 -8.57 -1.34 4.51
N ASN A 33 -8.53 -2.01 3.35
CA ASN A 33 -8.84 -1.43 2.04
C ASN A 33 -10.34 -1.24 1.81
N ARG A 34 -11.18 -2.22 2.19
CA ARG A 34 -12.66 -2.13 2.03
C ARG A 34 -13.35 -1.21 3.03
N GLY A 35 -12.57 -0.60 3.93
CA GLY A 35 -13.07 0.24 5.01
C GLY A 35 -13.59 -0.60 6.19
N ILE A 36 -13.13 -0.28 7.40
CA ILE A 36 -13.56 -0.99 8.60
C ILE A 36 -14.83 -0.31 9.16
N PRO A 37 -15.90 -1.07 9.44
CA PRO A 37 -17.07 -0.52 10.12
C PRO A 37 -16.67 0.17 11.44
N PRO A 38 -17.20 1.36 11.76
CA PRO A 38 -16.77 2.14 12.94
C PRO A 38 -16.80 1.32 14.25
N LYS A 39 -17.82 0.47 14.42
CA LYS A 39 -17.98 -0.42 15.59
C LYS A 39 -16.87 -1.47 15.75
N LYS A 40 -16.15 -1.79 14.68
CA LYS A 40 -15.07 -2.80 14.65
C LYS A 40 -13.69 -2.17 14.47
N LEU A 41 -13.61 -0.90 14.05
CA LEU A 41 -12.38 -0.19 13.70
C LEU A 41 -11.33 -0.27 14.79
N GLU A 42 -11.68 0.15 16.01
CA GLU A 42 -10.74 0.19 17.13
C GLU A 42 -10.15 -1.19 17.44
N GLY A 43 -10.96 -2.24 17.43
CA GLY A 43 -10.51 -3.62 17.66
C GLY A 43 -9.59 -4.15 16.56
N LYS A 44 -9.84 -3.80 15.29
CA LYS A 44 -8.95 -4.17 14.17
C LYS A 44 -7.62 -3.43 14.24
N LEU A 45 -7.66 -2.13 14.52
CA LEU A 45 -6.45 -1.32 14.71
C LEU A 45 -5.63 -1.85 15.89
N LEU A 46 -6.27 -2.28 16.98
CA LEU A 46 -5.58 -2.87 18.12
C LEU A 46 -4.85 -4.17 17.76
N ARG A 47 -5.52 -5.08 17.04
CA ARG A 47 -4.91 -6.34 16.57
C ARG A 47 -3.73 -6.09 15.61
N MET A 48 -3.89 -5.11 14.72
CA MET A 48 -2.84 -4.70 13.78
C MET A 48 -1.64 -4.11 14.54
N CYS A 49 -1.85 -3.11 15.39
CA CYS A 49 -0.79 -2.51 16.21
C CYS A 49 -0.10 -3.53 17.10
N HIS A 50 -0.83 -4.50 17.66
CA HIS A 50 -0.26 -5.60 18.45
C HIS A 50 0.73 -6.43 17.64
N LEU A 51 0.39 -6.78 16.39
CA LEU A 51 1.26 -7.56 15.52
C LEU A 51 2.40 -6.74 14.91
N MET A 52 2.26 -5.43 14.78
CA MET A 52 3.35 -4.52 14.40
C MET A 52 4.41 -4.37 15.51
N ILE A 53 4.12 -4.77 16.75
CA ILE A 53 5.16 -4.81 17.79
C ILE A 53 6.01 -6.08 17.54
N PRO A 54 7.35 -5.96 17.45
CA PRO A 54 8.24 -7.11 17.32
C PRO A 54 7.96 -8.17 18.38
N ALA A 55 8.02 -9.44 18.01
CA ALA A 55 7.60 -10.54 18.89
C ALA A 55 8.34 -10.57 20.24
N ALA A 56 9.60 -10.14 20.27
CA ALA A 56 10.42 -10.06 21.49
C ALA A 56 9.88 -9.04 22.51
N ASP A 57 9.24 -7.96 22.06
CA ASP A 57 8.77 -6.85 22.89
C ASP A 57 7.24 -6.84 23.03
N ARG A 58 6.55 -7.81 22.40
CA ARG A 58 5.10 -7.78 22.24
C ARG A 58 4.39 -8.15 23.54
N PRO A 59 3.57 -7.25 24.12
CA PRO A 59 2.78 -7.59 25.29
C PRO A 59 1.62 -8.52 24.92
N GLU A 60 0.98 -9.11 25.93
CA GLU A 60 -0.32 -9.76 25.72
C GLU A 60 -1.34 -8.78 25.15
N LEU A 61 -2.20 -9.26 24.25
CA LEU A 61 -3.19 -8.41 23.57
C LEU A 61 -4.12 -7.70 24.57
N LEU A 62 -4.49 -8.36 25.67
CA LEU A 62 -5.34 -7.77 26.72
C LEU A 62 -4.64 -6.64 27.49
N VAL A 63 -3.32 -6.74 27.69
CA VAL A 63 -2.52 -5.67 28.32
C VAL A 63 -2.51 -4.45 27.40
N LEU A 64 -2.21 -4.65 26.12
CA LEU A 64 -2.25 -3.59 25.11
C LEU A 64 -3.65 -2.96 25.01
N ALA A 65 -4.71 -3.77 25.03
CA ALA A 65 -6.10 -3.31 25.00
C ALA A 65 -6.44 -2.38 26.18
N ARG A 66 -5.98 -2.72 27.39
CA ARG A 66 -6.19 -1.90 28.59
C ARG A 66 -5.46 -0.57 28.49
N GLN A 67 -4.24 -0.56 27.97
CA GLN A 67 -3.46 0.66 27.75
C GLN A 67 -4.08 1.54 26.68
N ALA A 68 -4.47 0.95 25.54
CA ALA A 68 -5.16 1.63 24.45
C ALA A 68 -6.48 2.26 24.92
N ARG A 69 -7.29 1.55 25.72
CA ARG A 69 -8.54 2.08 26.29
C ARG A 69 -8.34 3.29 27.21
N ARG A 70 -7.19 3.37 27.89
CA ARG A 70 -6.82 4.50 28.75
C ARG A 70 -6.25 5.68 27.95
N ASP A 71 -5.91 5.45 26.69
CA ASP A 71 -5.34 6.44 25.79
C ASP A 71 -6.44 7.03 24.89
N GLY A 72 -6.90 8.24 25.22
CA GLY A 72 -7.92 8.94 24.44
C GLY A 72 -7.53 9.23 22.98
N ALA A 73 -6.24 9.10 22.63
CA ALA A 73 -5.73 9.31 21.27
C ALA A 73 -5.46 8.00 20.51
N PHE A 74 -5.82 6.83 21.05
CA PHE A 74 -5.53 5.54 20.43
C PHE A 74 -6.03 5.44 18.99
N LEU A 75 -7.25 5.88 18.70
CA LEU A 75 -7.83 5.81 17.36
C LEU A 75 -6.95 6.53 16.32
N VAL A 76 -6.50 7.74 16.62
CA VAL A 76 -5.64 8.54 15.74
C VAL A 76 -4.28 7.86 15.54
N LYS A 77 -3.70 7.32 16.62
CA LYS A 77 -2.42 6.60 16.56
C LYS A 77 -2.54 5.31 15.74
N GLY A 78 -3.63 4.56 15.91
CA GLY A 78 -3.91 3.35 15.15
C GLY A 78 -4.10 3.63 13.67
N LEU A 79 -4.80 4.71 13.30
CA LEU A 79 -4.93 5.12 11.90
C LEU A 79 -3.58 5.48 11.29
N LYS A 80 -2.71 6.20 12.02
CA LYS A 80 -1.34 6.46 11.55
C LYS A 80 -0.54 5.18 11.34
N ALA A 81 -0.68 4.20 12.23
CA ALA A 81 -0.03 2.90 12.08
C ALA A 81 -0.56 2.12 10.86
N ARG A 82 -1.87 2.22 10.58
CA ARG A 82 -2.47 1.68 9.35
C ARG A 82 -1.86 2.35 8.13
N ASP A 83 -1.78 3.67 8.12
CA ASP A 83 -1.27 4.42 6.97
C ASP A 83 0.18 4.02 6.68
N ALA A 84 1.01 3.88 7.72
CA ALA A 84 2.39 3.38 7.59
C ALA A 84 2.47 1.91 7.11
N LEU A 85 1.48 1.08 7.43
CA LEU A 85 1.40 -0.30 6.92
C LEU A 85 0.98 -0.35 5.45
N LEU A 86 0.13 0.58 5.04
CA LEU A 86 -0.41 0.69 3.69
C LEU A 86 0.36 1.69 2.82
N GLU A 87 1.50 2.18 3.27
CA GLU A 87 2.34 3.07 2.48
C GLU A 87 3.06 2.22 1.41
N PRO A 88 2.78 2.43 0.12
CA PRO A 88 3.52 1.75 -0.94
C PRO A 88 4.91 2.35 -1.09
N ASP A 89 5.85 1.54 -1.55
CA ASP A 89 7.14 2.06 -2.00
C ASP A 89 6.99 2.62 -3.43
N ILE A 90 6.99 3.95 -3.53
CA ILE A 90 6.79 4.69 -4.78
C ILE A 90 7.83 4.32 -5.84
N GLU A 91 9.05 3.92 -5.44
CA GLU A 91 10.11 3.54 -6.39
C GLU A 91 9.85 2.15 -7.00
N LEU A 92 9.10 1.31 -6.29
CA LEU A 92 8.80 -0.07 -6.69
C LEU A 92 7.47 -0.22 -7.43
N ASP A 93 6.54 0.72 -7.26
CA ASP A 93 5.15 0.55 -7.72
C ASP A 93 4.99 0.53 -9.26
N GLY A 94 6.03 0.94 -10.00
CA GLY A 94 6.01 0.93 -11.47
C GLY A 94 4.91 1.83 -12.07
N PRO A 95 4.69 1.79 -13.39
CA PRO A 95 3.51 2.42 -13.98
C PRO A 95 2.24 1.69 -13.48
N PRO A 96 1.13 2.40 -13.23
CA PRO A 96 -0.10 1.79 -12.74
C PRO A 96 -0.56 0.68 -13.69
N ASP A 97 -0.86 -0.50 -13.14
CA ASP A 97 -1.52 -1.56 -13.89
C ASP A 97 -2.92 -1.07 -14.31
N GLU A 98 -3.27 -1.21 -15.60
CA GLU A 98 -4.56 -0.76 -16.14
C GLU A 98 -5.75 -1.64 -15.68
N GLU A 99 -5.48 -2.80 -15.09
CA GLU A 99 -6.49 -3.72 -14.57
C GLU A 99 -6.39 -3.84 -13.04
N SER A 100 -7.23 -3.09 -12.31
CA SER A 100 -7.51 -3.46 -10.93
C SER A 100 -8.40 -4.69 -10.95
N SER A 101 -7.89 -5.85 -10.56
CA SER A 101 -8.74 -7.04 -10.41
C SER A 101 -9.80 -6.79 -9.32
N GLU A 102 -11.07 -7.06 -9.60
CA GLU A 102 -12.13 -7.07 -8.58
C GLU A 102 -11.98 -8.24 -7.59
N GLU A 103 -11.09 -9.20 -7.88
CA GLU A 103 -10.81 -10.31 -6.98
C GLU A 103 -10.21 -9.83 -5.65
N PRO A 104 -10.66 -10.37 -4.51
CA PRO A 104 -10.08 -10.07 -3.21
C PRO A 104 -8.60 -10.45 -3.18
N PHE A 105 -7.79 -9.62 -2.52
CA PHE A 105 -6.39 -9.96 -2.26
C PHE A 105 -6.29 -11.24 -1.42
N ASP A 106 -5.53 -12.20 -1.92
CA ASP A 106 -5.27 -13.47 -1.23
C ASP A 106 -3.78 -13.57 -0.87
N GLU A 107 -3.49 -13.52 0.43
CA GLU A 107 -2.14 -13.60 0.98
C GLU A 107 -1.40 -14.89 0.60
N TYR A 108 -2.13 -16.00 0.39
CA TYR A 108 -1.50 -17.26 -0.02
C TYR A 108 -1.08 -17.25 -1.48
N ARG A 109 -1.77 -16.47 -2.34
CA ARG A 109 -1.32 -16.25 -3.72
C ARG A 109 -0.01 -15.46 -3.75
N LEU A 110 0.19 -14.53 -2.82
CA LEU A 110 1.48 -13.83 -2.69
C LEU A 110 2.62 -14.83 -2.39
N LEU A 111 2.41 -15.80 -1.49
CA LEU A 111 3.40 -16.85 -1.22
C LEU A 111 3.73 -17.68 -2.46
N ALA A 112 2.70 -18.10 -3.19
CA ALA A 112 2.89 -18.84 -4.43
C ALA A 112 3.68 -18.02 -5.45
N ALA A 113 3.33 -16.73 -5.62
CA ALA A 113 4.02 -15.82 -6.53
C ALA A 113 5.50 -15.63 -6.16
N LEU A 114 5.81 -15.39 -4.88
CA LEU A 114 7.20 -15.28 -4.42
C LEU A 114 8.00 -16.54 -4.74
N THR A 115 7.40 -17.71 -4.54
CA THR A 115 8.02 -19.01 -4.82
C THR A 115 8.27 -19.21 -6.31
N LEU A 116 7.29 -18.88 -7.16
CA LEU A 116 7.40 -19.03 -8.61
C LEU A 116 8.49 -18.17 -9.22
N VAL A 117 8.68 -16.96 -8.69
CA VAL A 117 9.69 -16.02 -9.16
C VAL A 117 11.06 -16.28 -8.51
N GLY A 118 11.15 -17.24 -7.58
CA GLY A 118 12.39 -17.61 -6.89
C GLY A 118 12.87 -16.56 -5.88
N MET A 119 11.96 -15.74 -5.36
CA MET A 119 12.27 -14.79 -4.29
C MET A 119 12.44 -15.50 -2.95
N ASP A 120 13.41 -15.06 -2.16
CA ASP A 120 13.59 -15.59 -0.81
C ASP A 120 12.37 -15.21 0.07
N LEU A 121 11.77 -16.23 0.70
CA LEU A 121 10.63 -16.05 1.59
C LEU A 121 11.00 -15.30 2.87
N SER A 122 12.29 -15.18 3.20
CA SER A 122 12.79 -14.33 4.30
C SER A 122 12.34 -12.88 4.16
N LEU A 123 12.13 -12.39 2.93
CA LEU A 123 11.66 -11.03 2.64
C LEU A 123 10.30 -10.70 3.28
N LEU A 124 9.46 -11.72 3.55
CA LEU A 124 8.20 -11.56 4.29
C LEU A 124 8.40 -11.17 5.76
N HIS A 125 9.63 -11.15 6.24
CA HIS A 125 10.01 -10.78 7.60
C HIS A 125 10.86 -9.51 7.65
N GLU A 126 11.39 -9.08 6.52
CA GLU A 126 12.26 -7.91 6.42
C GLU A 126 11.55 -6.69 5.83
N LEU A 127 10.55 -6.91 4.96
CA LEU A 127 9.87 -5.85 4.24
C LEU A 127 8.39 -5.72 4.63
N PRO A 128 7.85 -4.48 4.64
CA PRO A 128 6.42 -4.26 4.67
C PRO A 128 5.72 -4.94 3.49
N ILE A 129 4.49 -5.37 3.69
CA ILE A 129 3.74 -6.16 2.73
C ILE A 129 3.59 -5.52 1.34
N LEU A 130 3.33 -4.21 1.28
CA LEU A 130 3.19 -3.51 0.00
C LEU A 130 4.52 -3.38 -0.72
N HIS A 131 5.63 -3.32 0.01
CA HIS A 131 6.97 -3.30 -0.58
C HIS A 131 7.28 -4.67 -1.21
N VAL A 132 6.91 -5.78 -0.55
CA VAL A 132 7.04 -7.13 -1.13
C VAL A 132 6.26 -7.24 -2.45
N ILE A 133 5.04 -6.68 -2.50
CA ILE A 133 4.24 -6.62 -3.74
C ILE A 133 4.94 -5.76 -4.81
N GLY A 134 5.48 -4.61 -4.43
CA GLY A 134 6.25 -3.75 -5.35
C GLY A 134 7.48 -4.45 -5.92
N VAL A 135 8.26 -5.15 -5.08
CA VAL A 135 9.43 -5.94 -5.54
C VAL A 135 8.98 -7.04 -6.50
N LEU A 136 7.92 -7.78 -6.17
CA LEU A 136 7.37 -8.84 -7.02
C LEU A 136 6.97 -8.27 -8.40
N ARG A 137 6.23 -7.16 -8.42
CA ARG A 137 5.84 -6.46 -9.66
C ARG A 137 7.06 -6.06 -10.47
N ARG A 138 8.04 -5.42 -9.84
CA ARG A 138 9.26 -4.97 -10.49
C ARG A 138 10.07 -6.12 -11.08
N LEU A 139 10.17 -7.22 -10.36
CA LEU A 139 10.88 -8.41 -10.82
C LEU A 139 10.16 -9.06 -12.00
N ASN A 140 8.84 -9.17 -11.94
CA ASN A 140 8.02 -9.66 -13.05
C ASN A 140 8.19 -8.77 -14.29
N MET A 141 8.22 -7.43 -14.13
CA MET A 141 8.50 -6.51 -15.24
C MET A 141 9.88 -6.71 -15.85
N LEU A 142 10.90 -7.01 -15.05
CA LEU A 142 12.27 -7.23 -15.55
C LEU A 142 12.40 -8.59 -16.26
N GLN A 143 11.59 -9.58 -15.89
CA GLN A 143 11.56 -10.89 -16.52
C GLN A 143 10.71 -10.93 -17.79
N ASP A 144 9.73 -10.01 -17.93
CA ASP A 144 8.91 -9.89 -19.13
C ASP A 144 9.69 -9.21 -20.26
N THR A 145 10.44 -10.01 -21.02
CA THR A 145 11.24 -9.57 -22.17
C THR A 145 10.40 -9.15 -23.39
N GLU A 146 9.10 -9.44 -23.40
CA GLU A 146 8.20 -9.10 -24.52
C GLU A 146 7.37 -7.83 -24.26
N ARG A 147 7.29 -7.36 -23.00
CA ARG A 147 6.56 -6.14 -22.65
C ARG A 147 7.18 -4.93 -23.36
N LYS A 148 6.42 -4.34 -24.27
CA LYS A 148 6.76 -3.06 -24.89
C LYS A 148 6.62 -1.95 -23.86
N HIS A 149 7.74 -1.39 -23.40
CA HIS A 149 7.72 -0.21 -22.55
C HIS A 149 7.27 1.02 -23.36
N TYR A 150 5.98 1.35 -23.26
CA TYR A 150 5.49 2.63 -23.75
C TYR A 150 5.89 3.71 -22.75
N ARG A 151 6.94 4.46 -23.11
CA ARG A 151 7.23 5.72 -22.44
C ARG A 151 6.15 6.74 -22.85
N PRO A 152 5.50 7.44 -21.90
CA PRO A 152 4.62 8.55 -22.26
C PRO A 152 5.41 9.60 -23.04
N LEU A 153 4.91 9.96 -24.22
CA LEU A 153 5.47 11.00 -25.08
C LEU A 153 5.47 12.33 -24.33
N THR A 154 6.57 13.07 -24.40
CA THR A 154 6.63 14.42 -23.84
C THR A 154 5.66 15.34 -24.59
N ASP A 155 5.22 16.44 -23.95
CA ASP A 155 4.33 17.43 -24.58
C ASP A 155 4.87 17.95 -25.93
N LYS A 156 6.20 18.05 -26.06
CA LYS A 156 6.89 18.40 -27.30
C LYS A 156 6.72 17.33 -28.39
N GLU A 157 6.88 16.06 -28.03
CA GLU A 157 6.70 14.94 -28.98
C GLU A 157 5.22 14.77 -29.37
N MET A 158 4.31 14.94 -28.41
CA MET A 158 2.86 14.94 -28.62
C MET A 158 2.42 16.06 -29.58
N SER A 159 2.95 17.28 -29.41
CA SER A 159 2.62 18.42 -30.27
C SER A 159 3.18 18.31 -31.69
N ASN A 160 4.27 17.55 -31.90
CA ASN A 160 4.79 17.23 -33.23
C ASN A 160 3.96 16.17 -33.94
N LEU A 161 3.44 15.18 -33.21
CA LEU A 161 2.60 14.10 -33.75
C LEU A 161 1.18 14.58 -34.07
N TYR A 162 0.63 15.46 -33.22
CA TYR A 162 -0.69 16.05 -33.40
C TYR A 162 -0.58 17.58 -33.42
N PRO A 163 -0.06 18.17 -34.52
CA PRO A 163 0.04 19.61 -34.62
C PRO A 163 -1.37 20.22 -34.60
N ARG A 164 -1.70 20.92 -33.50
CA ARG A 164 -2.96 21.65 -33.41
C ARG A 164 -3.00 22.69 -34.54
N PRO A 165 -4.07 22.76 -35.35
CA PRO A 165 -4.17 23.76 -36.40
C PRO A 165 -4.08 25.16 -35.77
N LYS A 166 -3.11 25.96 -36.24
CA LYS A 166 -2.98 27.36 -35.81
C LYS A 166 -4.31 28.05 -36.06
N LYS A 167 -4.98 28.52 -35.00
CA LYS A 167 -6.14 29.41 -35.12
C LYS A 167 -5.73 30.57 -36.04
N LYS A 168 -6.35 30.66 -37.21
CA LYS A 168 -6.20 31.82 -38.10
C LYS A 168 -6.57 33.05 -37.27
N ALA A 169 -5.63 33.99 -37.16
CA ALA A 169 -5.92 35.29 -36.57
C ALA A 169 -7.11 35.90 -37.33
N ALA A 170 -8.12 36.35 -36.58
CA ALA A 170 -9.25 37.05 -37.16
C ALA A 170 -8.72 38.26 -37.96
N PRO A 171 -9.23 38.52 -39.18
CA PRO A 171 -8.80 39.68 -39.93
C PRO A 171 -9.23 40.94 -39.17
N ARG A 172 -8.25 41.82 -38.89
CA ARG A 172 -8.52 43.20 -38.50
C ARG A 172 -9.13 43.92 -39.71
N GLY A 173 -10.47 43.93 -39.82
CA GLY A 173 -11.20 45.01 -40.49
C GLY A 173 -11.58 46.02 -39.40
N GLY A 174 -11.33 47.32 -39.50
CA GLY A 174 -11.31 48.19 -40.66
C GLY A 174 -12.30 49.31 -40.35
N ALA A 175 -11.80 50.50 -40.03
CA ALA A 175 -12.60 51.68 -39.67
C ALA A 175 -13.42 52.19 -40.87
N GLY A 176 -14.59 52.78 -40.60
CA GLY A 176 -15.33 53.57 -41.59
C GLY A 176 -16.78 53.85 -41.15
N GLY A 177 -17.02 55.04 -40.59
CA GLY A 177 -18.31 55.58 -40.18
C GLY A 177 -18.12 56.84 -39.37
#